data_AF-A0A7V1V2D4-F1
#
_entry.id   AF-A0A7V1V2D4-F1
#
_cell.length_a   1.000
_cell.length_b   1.000
_cell.length_c   1.000
_cell.angle_alpha   90.00
_cell.angle_beta   90.00
_cell.angle_gamma   90.00
#
_symmetry.space_group_name_H-M   'P 1'
#
loop_
_entity.id
_entity.type
_entity.pdbx_description
1 polymer ?
#
loop_
_entity_poly.entity_id
_entity_poly.type
_entity_poly.pdbx_seq_one_letter_code
_entity_poly.pdbx_strand_id
1 'polypeptide(L)'
;MSEIRALWDEHQQAGWPVFSDPNQGELMTLDTVISGCVMYYLDTPEGLDSQRITMLEDCVSDLDDLLPDLADEHATGYFVRLRRLAGLVLDAHRFAS
;
A
#
# COMPACT_ATOMS: atom_id res chain seq x y z
N MET A 1 4.86 3.79 -19.06
CA MET A 1 4.01 3.71 -17.86
C MET A 1 4.89 3.22 -16.73
N SER A 2 4.92 3.90 -15.57
CA SER A 2 5.77 3.50 -14.45
C SER A 2 5.29 2.18 -13.84
N GLU A 3 6.21 1.40 -13.23
CA GLU A 3 5.88 0.17 -12.52
C GLU A 3 4.81 0.40 -11.44
N ILE A 4 4.94 1.50 -10.69
CA ILE A 4 3.96 1.93 -9.68
C ILE A 4 2.57 2.09 -10.30
N ARG A 5 2.46 2.73 -11.47
CA ARG A 5 1.15 2.96 -12.10
C ARG A 5 0.51 1.65 -12.55
N ALA A 6 1.27 0.76 -13.18
CA ALA A 6 0.75 -0.53 -13.63
C ALA A 6 0.27 -1.38 -12.44
N LEU A 7 1.05 -1.43 -11.35
CA LEU A 7 0.68 -2.16 -10.14
C LEU A 7 -0.51 -1.52 -9.42
N TRP A 8 -0.63 -0.19 -9.47
CA TRP A 8 -1.78 0.53 -8.91
C TRP A 8 -3.06 0.23 -9.67
N ASP A 9 -3.01 0.22 -10.99
CA ASP A 9 -4.16 -0.12 -11.83
C ASP A 9 -4.61 -1.58 -11.58
N GLU A 10 -3.67 -2.51 -11.38
CA GLU A 10 -3.97 -3.89 -10.96
C GLU A 10 -4.65 -3.94 -9.58
N HIS A 11 -4.15 -3.19 -8.60
CA HIS A 11 -4.71 -3.14 -7.25
C HIS A 11 -6.13 -2.61 -7.24
N GLN A 12 -6.39 -1.53 -7.99
CA GLN A 12 -7.72 -0.96 -8.15
C GLN A 12 -8.70 -1.95 -8.81
N GLN A 13 -8.24 -2.71 -9.80
CA GLN A 13 -9.07 -3.71 -10.48
C GLN A 13 -9.40 -4.91 -9.60
N ALA A 14 -8.50 -5.31 -8.69
CA ALA A 14 -8.74 -6.44 -7.79
C ALA A 14 -9.93 -6.19 -6.84
N GLY A 15 -10.17 -4.93 -6.47
CA GLY A 15 -11.19 -4.55 -5.50
C GLY A 15 -10.88 -5.09 -4.09
N TRP A 16 -11.67 -4.64 -3.10
CA TRP A 16 -11.52 -5.11 -1.73
C TRP A 16 -11.84 -6.62 -1.62
N PRO A 17 -10.96 -7.45 -1.03
CA PRO A 17 -11.19 -8.89 -0.93
C PRO A 17 -12.30 -9.23 0.07
N VAL A 18 -12.97 -10.36 -0.14
CA VAL A 18 -13.95 -10.91 0.81
C VAL A 18 -13.26 -11.97 1.67
N PHE A 19 -13.04 -11.67 2.94
CA PHE A 19 -12.34 -12.53 3.89
C PHE A 19 -12.82 -12.25 5.33
N SER A 20 -12.44 -13.11 6.27
CA SER A 20 -12.73 -12.92 7.70
C SER A 20 -11.43 -12.97 8.49
N ASP A 21 -11.13 -11.88 9.18
CA ASP A 21 -9.92 -11.72 9.98
C ASP A 21 -10.22 -10.83 11.20
N PRO A 22 -9.71 -11.14 12.40
CA PRO A 22 -9.87 -10.28 13.58
C PRO A 22 -9.37 -8.84 13.37
N ASN A 23 -8.37 -8.66 12.52
CA ASN A 23 -7.72 -7.39 12.22
C ASN A 23 -8.27 -6.73 10.95
N GLN A 24 -9.45 -7.15 10.44
CA GLN A 24 -10.03 -6.60 9.21
C GLN A 24 -10.22 -5.07 9.27
N GLY A 25 -10.54 -4.52 10.44
CA GLY A 25 -10.66 -3.06 10.62
C GLY A 25 -9.32 -2.33 10.44
N GLU A 26 -8.24 -2.89 10.99
CA GLU A 26 -6.88 -2.36 10.84
C GLU A 26 -6.39 -2.46 9.39
N LEU A 27 -6.62 -3.61 8.74
CA LEU A 27 -6.33 -3.81 7.33
C LEU A 27 -7.06 -2.80 6.42
N MET A 28 -8.29 -2.41 6.76
CA MET A 28 -9.04 -1.38 6.03
C MET A 28 -8.43 0.01 6.21
N THR A 29 -7.95 0.32 7.42
CA THR A 29 -7.22 1.56 7.70
C THR A 29 -5.91 1.61 6.92
N LEU A 30 -5.13 0.53 6.92
CA LEU A 30 -3.87 0.43 6.18
C LEU A 30 -4.09 0.60 4.68
N ASP A 31 -5.08 -0.08 4.08
CA ASP A 31 -5.43 0.11 2.67
C ASP A 31 -5.80 1.56 2.35
N THR A 32 -6.62 2.19 3.19
CA THR A 32 -7.05 3.58 2.98
C THR A 32 -5.85 4.54 2.99
N VAL A 33 -4.96 4.42 3.99
CA VAL A 33 -3.81 5.32 4.13
C VAL A 33 -2.79 5.10 3.02
N ILE A 34 -2.43 3.84 2.75
CA ILE A 34 -1.47 3.50 1.70
C ILE A 34 -2.01 3.92 0.32
N SER A 35 -3.26 3.60 0.01
CA SER A 35 -3.91 4.00 -1.25
C SER A 35 -3.95 5.51 -1.43
N GLY A 36 -4.21 6.27 -0.35
CA GLY A 36 -4.17 7.73 -0.38
C GLY A 36 -2.77 8.27 -0.69
N CYS A 37 -1.71 7.66 -0.13
CA CYS A 37 -0.33 8.05 -0.42
C CYS A 37 0.08 7.70 -1.86
N VAL A 38 -0.28 6.51 -2.34
CA VAL A 38 0.00 6.08 -3.72
C VAL A 38 -0.70 7.00 -4.72
N MET A 39 -1.98 7.33 -4.51
CA MET A 39 -2.73 8.26 -5.35
C MET A 39 -2.07 9.64 -5.36
N TYR A 40 -1.75 10.18 -4.17
CA TYR A 40 -1.09 11.48 -4.06
C TYR A 40 0.24 11.51 -4.83
N TYR A 41 1.07 10.48 -4.67
CA TYR A 41 2.33 10.35 -5.41
C TYR A 41 2.12 10.32 -6.93
N LEU A 42 1.10 9.59 -7.41
CA LEU A 42 0.82 9.49 -8.84
C LEU A 42 0.26 10.79 -9.45
N ASP A 43 -0.43 11.60 -8.65
CA ASP A 43 -1.05 12.85 -9.09
C ASP A 43 -0.13 14.08 -8.91
N THR A 44 0.95 13.96 -8.14
CA THR A 44 1.83 15.08 -7.76
C THR A 44 3.24 14.92 -8.34
N PRO A 45 3.68 15.80 -9.25
CA PRO A 45 5.03 15.74 -9.85
C PRO A 45 6.17 15.80 -8.82
N GLU A 46 5.95 16.47 -7.69
CA GLU A 46 6.92 16.66 -6.62
C GLU A 46 7.11 15.41 -5.74
N GLY A 47 6.28 14.37 -5.89
CA GLY A 47 6.31 13.17 -5.07
C GLY A 47 5.62 13.34 -3.71
N LEU A 48 6.02 12.53 -2.72
CA LEU A 48 5.46 12.59 -1.36
C LEU A 48 6.12 13.68 -0.51
N ASP A 49 5.31 14.31 0.36
CA ASP A 49 5.82 15.12 1.48
C ASP A 49 6.29 14.26 2.67
N SER A 50 7.06 14.87 3.58
CA SER A 50 7.65 14.19 4.73
C SER A 50 6.62 13.55 5.66
N GLN A 51 5.45 14.15 5.83
CA GLN A 51 4.40 13.59 6.66
C GLN A 51 3.85 12.29 6.05
N ARG A 52 3.59 12.28 4.75
CA ARG A 52 3.12 11.10 4.02
C ARG A 52 4.17 10.00 3.98
N ILE A 53 5.45 10.35 3.92
CA ILE A 53 6.55 9.37 4.01
C ILE A 53 6.53 8.66 5.34
N THR A 54 6.49 9.40 6.46
CA THR A 54 6.41 8.79 7.80
C THR A 54 5.18 7.90 7.94
N MET A 55 4.00 8.38 7.51
CA MET A 55 2.77 7.57 7.56
C MET A 55 2.90 6.27 6.75
N LEU A 56 3.53 6.34 5.57
CA LEU A 56 3.68 5.18 4.69
C LEU A 56 4.70 4.18 5.24
N GLU A 57 5.77 4.64 5.89
CA GLU A 57 6.73 3.78 6.59
C GLU A 57 6.08 3.06 7.78
N ASP A 58 5.30 3.77 8.60
CA ASP A 58 4.55 3.18 9.71
C ASP A 58 3.56 2.12 9.20
N CYS A 59 2.77 2.44 8.17
CA CYS A 59 1.81 1.50 7.58
C CYS A 59 2.48 0.27 6.96
N VAL A 60 3.68 0.41 6.39
CA VAL A 60 4.44 -0.75 5.88
C VAL A 60 4.88 -1.65 7.03
N SER A 61 5.33 -1.07 8.15
CA SER A 61 5.70 -1.85 9.34
C SER A 61 4.50 -2.62 9.89
N ASP A 62 3.37 -1.95 10.09
CA ASP A 62 2.14 -2.57 10.60
C ASP A 62 1.65 -3.69 9.66
N LEU A 63 1.72 -3.46 8.35
CA LEU A 63 1.31 -4.45 7.36
C LEU A 63 2.26 -5.66 7.31
N ASP A 64 3.57 -5.43 7.45
CA ASP A 64 4.59 -6.49 7.51
C ASP A 64 4.38 -7.38 8.77
N ASP A 65 3.83 -6.83 9.87
CA ASP A 65 3.48 -7.58 11.09
C ASP A 65 2.19 -8.39 10.94
N LEU A 66 1.20 -7.91 10.18
CA LEU A 66 -0.10 -8.58 9.99
C LEU A 66 -0.09 -9.66 8.90
N LEU A 67 0.71 -9.47 7.84
CA LEU A 67 0.73 -10.36 6.68
C LEU A 67 1.00 -11.85 7.01
N PRO A 68 1.92 -12.21 7.93
CA PRO A 68 2.21 -13.61 8.24
C PRO A 68 1.03 -14.39 8.82
N ASP A 69 0.10 -13.71 9.50
CA ASP A 69 -1.04 -14.33 10.18
C ASP A 69 -2.31 -14.37 9.32
N LEU A 70 -2.29 -13.72 8.15
CA LEU A 70 -3.44 -13.68 7.25
C LEU A 70 -3.60 -15.01 6.49
N ALA A 71 -4.61 -15.79 6.87
CA ALA A 71 -4.80 -17.15 6.35
C ALA A 71 -5.41 -17.22 4.94
N ASP A 72 -6.15 -16.18 4.53
CA ASP A 72 -6.84 -16.17 3.24
C ASP A 72 -5.88 -15.79 2.10
N GLU A 73 -5.72 -16.67 1.10
CA GLU A 73 -4.78 -16.48 0.00
C GLU A 73 -5.13 -15.28 -0.89
N HIS A 74 -6.43 -15.01 -1.09
CA HIS A 74 -6.88 -13.88 -1.91
C HIS A 74 -6.62 -12.55 -1.20
N ALA A 75 -6.93 -12.48 0.09
CA ALA A 75 -6.60 -11.34 0.93
C ALA A 75 -5.08 -11.14 1.02
N THR A 76 -4.32 -12.21 1.22
CA THR A 76 -2.84 -12.18 1.23
C THR A 76 -2.29 -11.59 -0.06
N GLY A 77 -2.76 -12.07 -1.22
CA GLY A 77 -2.34 -11.53 -2.51
C GLY A 77 -2.67 -10.04 -2.67
N TYR A 78 -3.81 -9.59 -2.13
CA TYR A 78 -4.20 -8.18 -2.12
C TYR A 78 -3.25 -7.33 -1.28
N PHE A 79 -3.02 -7.72 -0.02
CA PHE A 79 -2.21 -6.93 0.90
C PHE A 79 -0.70 -6.99 0.59
N VAL A 80 -0.20 -8.08 0.03
CA VAL A 80 1.18 -8.15 -0.49
C VAL A 80 1.37 -7.16 -1.64
N ARG A 81 0.39 -7.01 -2.54
CA ARG A 81 0.46 -6.01 -3.62
C ARG A 81 0.40 -4.59 -3.07
N LEU A 82 -0.48 -4.33 -2.10
CA LEU A 82 -0.55 -3.04 -1.40
C LEU A 82 0.79 -2.69 -0.74
N ARG A 83 1.41 -3.63 -0.03
CA ARG A 83 2.75 -3.48 0.55
C ARG A 83 3.77 -3.15 -0.53
N ARG A 84 3.78 -3.90 -1.63
CA ARG A 84 4.71 -3.65 -2.74
C ARG A 84 4.54 -2.25 -3.33
N LEU A 85 3.31 -1.76 -3.48
CA LEU A 85 3.03 -0.38 -3.91
C LEU A 85 3.66 0.64 -2.96
N ALA A 86 3.44 0.49 -1.66
CA ALA A 86 4.02 1.37 -0.65
C ALA A 86 5.56 1.40 -0.73
N GLY A 87 6.18 0.23 -0.84
CA GLY A 87 7.64 0.11 -0.99
C GLY A 87 8.18 0.81 -2.23
N LEU A 88 7.54 0.62 -3.40
CA LEU A 88 7.97 1.28 -4.63
C LEU A 88 7.86 2.81 -4.55
N VAL A 89 6.82 3.33 -3.90
CA VAL A 89 6.64 4.77 -3.69
C VAL A 89 7.72 5.34 -2.75
N LEU A 90 8.02 4.64 -1.64
CA LEU A 90 9.09 5.03 -0.72
C LEU A 90 10.46 5.01 -1.39
N ASP A 91 10.76 3.98 -2.19
CA ASP A 91 12.02 3.89 -2.92
C ASP A 91 12.14 5.02 -3.96
N ALA A 92 11.06 5.32 -4.69
CA ALA A 92 11.05 6.43 -5.64
C ALA A 92 11.32 7.78 -4.96
N HIS A 93 10.85 7.99 -3.73
CA HIS A 93 11.21 9.18 -2.95
C HIS A 93 12.70 9.21 -2.60
N ARG A 94 13.26 8.10 -2.11
CA ARG A 94 14.67 8.01 -1.71
C ARG A 94 15.64 8.28 -2.86
N PHE A 95 15.30 7.91 -4.09
CA PHE A 95 16.13 8.17 -5.27
C PHE A 95 15.91 9.55 -5.90
N ALA A 96 14.85 10.26 -5.53
CA ALA A 96 14.57 11.62 -5.98
C ALA A 96 15.12 12.71 -5.03
N SER A 97 15.60 12.32 -3.85
CA SER A 97 16.12 13.18 -2.77
C SER A 97 17.59 13.53 -2.92
#